data_AF-A0AAV4IW43-F1
#
_entry.id   AF-A0AAV4IW43-F1
#
_cell.length_a   1.000
_cell.length_b   1.000
_cell.length_c   1.000
_cell.angle_alpha   90.00
_cell.angle_beta   90.00
_cell.angle_gamma   90.00
#
_symmetry.space_group_name_H-M   'P 1'
#
loop_
_entity.id
_entity.type
_entity.pdbx_description
1 polymer ?
#
loop_
_entity_poly.entity_id
_entity_poly.type
_entity_poly.pdbx_seq_one_letter_code
_entity_poly.pdbx_strand_id
1 'polypeptide(L)'
;MDRERQTDRQTDRQRGGGDACVKDLSLVHSVHLSKSGKLLVRLVDSFSRDDLEALRPHIDTMRDSELTGLVKGVGLTVKGSVDNGCVDSHGAVFDFVSRYFAPWLGIPEDPVTGSWHTVSACYWSEQLHKKSVYARQCSARGGNLWVDVKGSRVTIAGRAVINLDGVFTV
;
A
#
# COMPACT_ATOMS: atom_id res chain seq x y z
N MET A 1 36.13 -46.38 17.16
CA MET A 1 35.71 -46.98 15.87
C MET A 1 34.26 -47.40 16.05
N ASP A 2 33.25 -46.90 15.36
CA ASP A 2 33.04 -45.73 14.52
C ASP A 2 31.52 -45.56 14.50
N ARG A 3 31.08 -44.30 14.50
CA ARG A 3 29.98 -43.66 13.73
C ARG A 3 28.78 -44.56 13.35
N GLU A 4 27.53 -44.15 13.54
CA GLU A 4 26.92 -42.97 12.90
C GLU A 4 25.67 -42.49 13.66
N ARG A 5 25.57 -41.16 13.80
CA ARG A 5 24.35 -40.44 14.13
C ARG A 5 23.68 -40.01 12.84
N GLN A 6 22.39 -40.28 12.71
CA GLN A 6 21.45 -39.72 11.73
C GLN A 6 20.10 -39.65 12.49
N THR A 7 19.28 -38.59 12.47
CA THR A 7 19.20 -37.38 11.66
C THR A 7 18.29 -36.39 12.40
N ASP A 8 18.80 -35.24 12.80
CA ASP A 8 17.99 -34.05 13.08
C ASP A 8 17.74 -33.34 11.75
N ARG A 9 16.48 -33.36 11.26
CA ARG A 9 16.04 -32.50 10.15
C ARG A 9 15.36 -31.27 10.72
N GLN A 10 16.18 -30.31 11.10
CA GLN A 10 15.77 -28.94 11.38
C GLN A 10 15.43 -28.29 10.03
N THR A 11 14.15 -28.14 9.74
CA THR A 11 13.65 -27.43 8.56
C THR A 11 13.78 -25.93 8.78
N ASP A 12 14.92 -25.40 8.35
CA ASP A 12 15.16 -23.97 8.18
C ASP A 12 14.25 -23.45 7.05
N ARG A 13 13.09 -22.90 7.42
CA ARG A 13 12.23 -22.15 6.49
C ARG A 13 12.87 -20.79 6.27
N GLN A 14 13.75 -20.73 5.27
CA GLN A 14 14.21 -19.50 4.66
C GLN A 14 12.99 -18.65 4.25
N ARG A 15 12.74 -17.58 4.99
CA ARG A 15 11.87 -16.49 4.56
C ARG A 15 12.61 -15.75 3.45
N GLY A 16 12.20 -15.99 2.21
CA GLY A 16 12.65 -15.22 1.06
C GLY A 16 12.12 -13.79 1.14
N GLY A 17 12.82 -12.93 1.88
CA GLY A 17 12.72 -11.48 1.72
C GLY A 17 13.38 -11.10 0.40
N GLY A 18 12.70 -11.38 -0.71
CA GLY A 18 13.15 -10.98 -2.04
C GLY A 18 13.13 -9.47 -2.18
N ASP A 19 14.21 -8.93 -2.73
CA ASP A 19 14.40 -7.54 -3.11
C ASP A 19 13.40 -7.17 -4.22
N ALA A 20 12.14 -6.96 -3.83
CA ALA A 20 11.02 -6.74 -4.73
C ALA A 20 11.04 -5.30 -5.25
N CYS A 21 11.96 -5.01 -6.16
CA CYS A 21 11.72 -4.00 -7.17
C CYS A 21 10.61 -4.54 -8.08
N VAL A 22 9.56 -3.77 -8.38
CA VAL A 22 8.56 -4.13 -9.39
C VAL A 22 9.20 -4.07 -10.78
N LYS A 23 10.15 -4.99 -11.04
CA LYS A 23 10.75 -5.24 -12.36
C LYS A 23 9.96 -6.31 -13.11
N ASP A 24 9.22 -7.13 -12.37
CA ASP A 24 8.29 -8.08 -12.94
C ASP A 24 6.98 -7.39 -13.30
N LEU A 25 6.89 -6.96 -14.56
CA LEU A 25 5.68 -6.34 -15.11
C LEU A 25 4.47 -7.30 -15.11
N SER A 26 4.66 -8.62 -14.95
CA SER A 26 3.56 -9.57 -14.86
C SER A 26 2.67 -9.34 -13.62
N LEU A 27 3.22 -8.69 -12.59
CA LEU A 27 2.49 -8.34 -11.38
C LEU A 27 1.64 -7.08 -11.53
N VAL A 28 1.83 -6.30 -12.60
CA VAL A 28 1.12 -5.04 -12.84
C VAL A 28 -0.11 -5.29 -13.70
N HIS A 29 -1.29 -5.03 -13.14
CA HIS A 29 -2.55 -5.11 -13.88
C HIS A 29 -2.81 -3.86 -14.74
N SER A 30 -2.62 -2.67 -14.17
CA SER A 30 -2.80 -1.41 -14.91
C SER A 30 -2.07 -0.24 -14.24
N VAL A 31 -1.73 0.78 -15.02
CA VAL A 31 -1.08 2.00 -14.53
C VAL A 31 -1.89 3.22 -14.97
N HIS A 32 -2.11 4.15 -14.04
CA HIS A 32 -2.89 5.37 -14.27
C HIS A 32 -2.19 6.58 -13.68
N LEU A 33 -2.09 7.67 -14.43
CA LEU A 33 -1.61 8.95 -13.92
C LEU A 33 -2.79 9.89 -13.67
N SER A 34 -3.00 10.28 -12.41
CA SER A 34 -4.05 11.23 -12.06
C SER A 34 -3.69 12.67 -12.45
N LYS A 35 -4.71 13.53 -12.59
CA LYS A 35 -4.54 14.99 -12.82
C LYS A 35 -3.71 15.69 -11.74
N SER A 36 -3.61 15.10 -10.54
CA SER A 36 -2.80 15.62 -9.43
C SER A 36 -1.37 15.06 -9.38
N GLY A 37 -0.93 14.35 -10.43
CA GLY A 37 0.40 13.77 -10.53
C GLY A 37 0.62 12.50 -9.71
N LYS A 38 -0.44 11.88 -9.18
CA LYS A 38 -0.31 10.57 -8.50
C LYS A 38 -0.32 9.46 -9.53
N LEU A 39 0.77 8.69 -9.62
CA LEU A 39 0.88 7.49 -10.43
C LEU A 39 0.32 6.32 -9.63
N LEU A 40 -0.83 5.81 -10.04
CA LEU A 40 -1.49 4.64 -9.48
C LEU A 40 -1.04 3.41 -10.26
N VAL A 41 -0.39 2.48 -9.57
CA VAL A 41 0.00 1.18 -10.11
C VAL A 41 -0.89 0.14 -9.44
N ARG A 42 -1.87 -0.38 -10.18
CA ARG A 42 -2.70 -1.49 -9.72
C ARG A 42 -1.96 -2.79 -9.97
N LEU A 43 -1.73 -3.57 -8.92
CA LEU A 43 -1.19 -4.92 -9.01
C LEU A 43 -2.30 -5.94 -9.23
N VAL A 44 -1.92 -7.15 -9.65
CA VAL A 44 -2.84 -8.28 -9.82
C VAL A 44 -3.52 -8.65 -8.50
N ASP A 45 -4.78 -9.10 -8.57
CA ASP A 45 -5.63 -9.36 -7.39
C ASP A 45 -5.09 -10.51 -6.52
N SER A 46 -4.25 -11.39 -7.07
CA SER A 46 -3.56 -12.47 -6.36
C SER A 46 -2.37 -12.00 -5.51
N PHE A 47 -1.95 -10.74 -5.65
CA PHE A 47 -0.84 -10.20 -4.87
C PHE A 47 -1.25 -10.07 -3.40
N SER A 48 -0.49 -10.68 -2.49
CA SER A 48 -0.89 -10.72 -1.08
C SER A 48 -0.66 -9.40 -0.37
N ARG A 49 -1.45 -9.14 0.67
CA ARG A 49 -1.23 -8.01 1.58
C ARG A 49 0.16 -8.09 2.24
N ASP A 50 0.58 -9.28 2.65
CA ASP A 50 1.87 -9.50 3.31
C ASP A 50 3.03 -9.16 2.38
N ASP A 51 2.96 -9.55 1.10
CA ASP A 51 3.97 -9.19 0.10
C ASP A 51 3.99 -7.68 -0.16
N LEU A 52 2.82 -7.03 -0.17
CA LEU A 52 2.72 -5.57 -0.30
C LEU A 52 3.40 -4.85 0.88
N GLU A 53 3.18 -5.32 2.11
CA GLU A 53 3.80 -4.80 3.33
C GLU A 53 5.32 -5.10 3.39
N ALA A 54 5.73 -6.26 2.88
CA ALA A 54 7.12 -6.68 2.81
C ALA A 54 7.93 -5.94 1.73
N LEU A 55 7.26 -5.38 0.72
CA LEU A 55 7.92 -4.70 -0.40
C LEU A 55 8.91 -3.63 0.09
N ARG A 56 10.10 -3.59 -0.51
CA ARG A 56 11.17 -2.64 -0.20
C ARG A 56 11.50 -1.87 -1.46
N PRO A 57 10.87 -0.71 -1.69
CA PRO A 57 11.20 0.09 -2.86
C PRO A 57 12.61 0.67 -2.72
N HIS A 58 13.37 0.69 -3.80
CA HIS A 58 14.65 1.42 -3.86
C HIS A 58 14.38 2.92 -3.96
N ILE A 59 14.29 3.58 -2.80
CA ILE A 59 13.89 4.98 -2.66
C ILE A 59 14.78 5.94 -3.45
N ASP A 60 16.09 5.72 -3.46
CA ASP A 60 17.03 6.57 -4.19
C ASP A 60 16.84 6.44 -5.70
N THR A 61 16.69 5.21 -6.21
CA THR A 61 16.36 4.98 -7.62
C THR A 61 15.03 5.63 -8.00
N MET A 62 14.01 5.55 -7.15
CA MET A 62 12.73 6.23 -7.41
C MET A 62 12.89 7.75 -7.46
N ARG A 63 13.69 8.33 -6.55
CA ARG A 63 13.98 9.77 -6.53
C ARG A 63 14.65 10.21 -7.83
N ASP A 64 15.63 9.46 -8.31
CA ASP A 64 16.43 9.81 -9.49
C ASP A 64 15.68 9.53 -10.81
N SER A 65 14.64 8.68 -10.78
CA SER A 65 13.87 8.30 -11.97
C SER A 65 12.88 9.34 -12.49
N GLU A 66 12.53 10.35 -11.69
CA GLU A 66 11.53 11.37 -12.02
C GLU A 66 12.11 12.77 -11.90
N LEU A 67 12.47 13.36 -13.05
CA LEU A 67 13.09 14.69 -13.12
C LEU A 67 12.16 15.75 -13.75
N THR A 68 10.99 15.34 -14.24
CA THR A 68 10.06 16.25 -14.96
C THR A 68 9.13 16.99 -14.00
N GLY A 69 8.95 16.44 -12.79
CA GLY A 69 8.01 16.94 -11.80
C GLY A 69 6.55 16.60 -12.13
N LEU A 70 6.31 15.78 -13.16
CA LEU A 70 4.98 15.32 -13.54
C LEU A 70 4.39 14.37 -12.49
N VAL A 71 5.21 13.42 -12.03
CA VAL A 71 4.83 12.47 -11.00
C VAL A 71 5.14 13.07 -9.63
N LYS A 72 4.11 13.25 -8.80
CA LYS A 72 4.18 13.80 -7.44
C LYS A 72 4.18 12.73 -6.36
N GLY A 73 3.68 11.54 -6.65
CA GLY A 73 3.85 10.34 -5.83
C GLY A 73 3.41 9.08 -6.56
N VAL A 74 3.89 7.93 -6.12
CA VAL A 74 3.55 6.61 -6.65
C VAL A 74 2.79 5.85 -5.59
N GLY A 75 1.62 5.35 -5.94
CA GLY A 75 0.83 4.48 -5.09
C GLY A 75 0.67 3.09 -5.71
N LEU A 76 1.06 2.08 -4.94
CA LEU A 76 0.77 0.68 -5.27
C LEU A 76 -0.57 0.31 -4.67
N THR A 77 -1.43 -0.38 -5.41
CA THR A 77 -2.75 -0.78 -4.88
C THR A 77 -3.21 -2.14 -5.39
N VAL A 78 -3.93 -2.86 -4.53
CA VAL A 78 -4.45 -4.21 -4.78
C VAL A 78 -5.90 -4.27 -4.34
N LYS A 79 -6.74 -4.98 -5.10
CA LYS A 79 -8.10 -5.31 -4.68
C LYS A 79 -8.05 -6.20 -3.45
N GLY A 80 -8.78 -5.88 -2.40
CA GLY A 80 -8.78 -6.72 -1.21
C GLY A 80 -9.72 -7.93 -1.35
N SER A 81 -9.28 -9.06 -0.82
CA SER A 81 -10.08 -10.26 -0.66
C SER A 81 -9.69 -11.00 0.64
N VAL A 82 -10.47 -12.01 1.00
CA VAL A 82 -10.08 -12.94 2.08
C VAL A 82 -8.83 -13.72 1.65
N ASP A 83 -8.79 -14.18 0.40
CA ASP A 83 -7.73 -15.05 -0.13
C ASP A 83 -6.35 -14.40 -0.12
N ASN A 84 -6.28 -13.08 -0.32
CA ASN A 84 -5.02 -12.34 -0.32
C ASN A 84 -4.70 -11.66 1.02
N GLY A 85 -5.43 -12.02 2.08
CA GLY A 85 -5.17 -11.55 3.45
C GLY A 85 -5.57 -10.09 3.72
N CYS A 86 -6.33 -9.45 2.81
CA CYS A 86 -6.81 -8.07 2.99
C CYS A 86 -8.03 -8.00 3.92
N VAL A 87 -7.86 -8.50 5.14
CA VAL A 87 -8.85 -8.44 6.23
C VAL A 87 -8.32 -7.61 7.39
N ASP A 88 -9.21 -6.91 8.07
CA ASP A 88 -8.90 -6.18 9.29
C ASP A 88 -8.92 -7.08 10.54
N SER A 89 -8.59 -6.51 11.70
CA SER A 89 -8.54 -7.24 12.97
C SER A 89 -9.89 -7.79 13.44
N HIS A 90 -10.99 -7.36 12.82
CA HIS A 90 -12.35 -7.83 13.11
C HIS A 90 -12.87 -8.78 12.02
N GLY A 91 -12.03 -9.15 11.04
CA GLY A 91 -12.39 -10.03 9.94
C GLY A 91 -13.14 -9.33 8.79
N ALA A 92 -13.26 -8.00 8.82
CA ALA A 92 -13.86 -7.27 7.71
C ALA A 92 -12.87 -7.14 6.55
N VAL A 93 -13.32 -7.42 5.33
CA VAL A 93 -12.49 -7.34 4.12
C VAL A 93 -12.35 -5.88 3.69
N PHE A 94 -11.13 -5.44 3.43
CA PHE A 94 -10.89 -4.16 2.75
C PHE A 94 -11.29 -4.29 1.27
N ASP A 95 -11.96 -3.28 0.72
CA ASP A 95 -12.21 -3.22 -0.73
C ASP A 95 -10.90 -3.10 -1.52
N PHE A 96 -9.93 -2.37 -0.96
CA PHE A 96 -8.57 -2.32 -1.48
C PHE A 96 -7.54 -1.99 -0.40
N VAL A 97 -6.29 -2.35 -0.68
CA VAL A 97 -5.13 -1.95 0.12
C VAL A 97 -4.14 -1.18 -0.75
N SER A 98 -3.28 -0.36 -0.12
CA SER A 98 -2.29 0.42 -0.86
C SER A 98 -1.05 0.78 -0.05
N ARG A 99 0.01 1.21 -0.74
CA ARG A 99 1.16 1.93 -0.16
C ARG A 99 1.46 3.15 -1.02
N TYR A 100 2.01 4.21 -0.43
CA TYR A 100 2.24 5.47 -1.12
C TYR A 100 3.62 6.06 -0.83
N PHE A 101 4.35 6.38 -1.89
CA PHE A 101 5.73 6.82 -1.88
C PHE A 101 5.86 8.16 -2.63
N ALA A 102 6.59 9.13 -2.07
CA ALA A 102 6.83 10.42 -2.71
C ALA A 102 8.27 10.92 -2.44
N PRO A 103 9.29 10.15 -2.86
CA PRO A 103 10.67 10.36 -2.40
C PRO A 103 11.31 11.66 -2.89
N TRP A 104 10.88 12.19 -4.05
CA TRP A 104 11.28 13.50 -4.56
C TRP A 104 10.64 14.67 -3.79
N LEU A 105 9.63 14.43 -2.96
CA LEU A 105 9.10 15.40 -1.98
C LEU A 105 9.74 15.22 -0.60
N GLY A 106 10.81 14.42 -0.50
CA GLY A 106 11.48 14.12 0.77
C GLY A 106 10.71 13.13 1.66
N ILE A 107 9.69 12.45 1.13
CA ILE A 107 8.87 11.48 1.86
C ILE A 107 9.13 10.09 1.26
N PRO A 108 10.03 9.27 1.87
CA PRO A 108 10.28 7.92 1.38
C PRO A 108 9.00 7.10 1.26
N GLU A 109 8.21 7.06 2.33
CA GLU A 109 6.85 6.49 2.38
C GLU A 109 6.01 7.31 3.36
N ASP A 110 4.79 7.64 2.96
CA ASP A 110 3.84 8.32 3.85
C ASP A 110 3.00 7.27 4.61
N PRO A 111 2.85 7.36 5.94
CA PRO A 111 2.05 6.44 6.72
C PRO A 111 0.60 6.26 6.23
N VAL A 112 -0.10 7.36 6.01
CA VAL A 112 -1.51 7.39 5.57
C VAL A 112 -1.77 8.67 4.80
N THR A 113 -2.07 8.54 3.50
CA THR A 113 -2.13 9.68 2.60
C THR A 113 -3.57 9.96 2.17
N GLY A 114 -4.22 10.97 2.78
CA GLY A 114 -5.60 11.32 2.43
C GLY A 114 -5.78 11.73 0.96
N SER A 115 -4.86 12.54 0.42
CA SER A 115 -4.92 13.00 -0.98
C SER A 115 -4.68 11.87 -2.00
N TRP A 116 -4.06 10.77 -1.59
CA TRP A 116 -3.96 9.55 -2.38
C TRP A 116 -5.31 8.84 -2.42
N HIS A 117 -5.99 8.74 -1.28
CA HIS A 117 -7.31 8.12 -1.19
C HIS A 117 -8.39 8.87 -1.97
N THR A 118 -8.25 10.18 -2.21
CA THR A 118 -9.17 10.88 -3.14
C THR A 118 -9.01 10.45 -4.59
N VAL A 119 -7.87 9.82 -4.95
CA VAL A 119 -7.60 9.30 -6.31
C VAL A 119 -7.90 7.81 -6.36
N SER A 120 -7.31 7.02 -5.45
CA SER A 120 -7.44 5.57 -5.45
C SER A 120 -8.85 5.10 -5.11
N ALA A 121 -9.58 5.80 -4.23
CA ALA A 121 -10.98 5.45 -3.96
C ALA A 121 -11.89 5.72 -5.16
N CYS A 122 -11.67 6.81 -5.92
CA CYS A 122 -12.43 7.04 -7.16
C CYS A 122 -12.18 5.91 -8.16
N TYR A 123 -10.91 5.53 -8.35
CA TYR A 123 -10.54 4.39 -9.19
C TYR A 123 -11.26 3.11 -8.75
N TRP A 124 -11.13 2.71 -7.48
CA TRP A 124 -11.73 1.47 -6.98
C TRP A 124 -13.26 1.52 -6.90
N SER A 125 -13.84 2.69 -6.67
CA SER A 125 -15.29 2.90 -6.72
C SER A 125 -15.85 2.52 -8.10
N GLU A 126 -15.18 2.96 -9.16
CA GLU A 126 -15.53 2.61 -10.53
C GLU A 126 -15.31 1.11 -10.81
N GLN A 127 -14.15 0.56 -10.43
CA GLN A 127 -13.82 -0.86 -10.68
C GLN A 127 -14.73 -1.83 -9.93
N LEU A 128 -15.18 -1.48 -8.73
CA LEU A 128 -16.00 -2.33 -7.86
C LEU A 128 -17.50 -2.03 -7.97
N HIS A 129 -17.88 -0.98 -8.71
CA HIS A 129 -19.24 -0.45 -8.75
C HIS A 129 -19.82 -0.12 -7.36
N LYS A 130 -18.98 0.43 -6.48
CA LYS A 130 -19.33 0.79 -5.09
C LYS A 130 -19.12 2.27 -4.84
N LYS A 131 -20.06 2.95 -4.20
CA LYS A 131 -19.90 4.38 -3.82
C LYS A 131 -19.14 4.58 -2.50
N SER A 132 -19.17 3.59 -1.63
CA SER A 132 -18.45 3.60 -0.36
C SER A 132 -17.46 2.46 -0.39
N VAL A 133 -16.18 2.77 -0.15
CA VAL A 133 -15.09 1.80 -0.15
C VAL A 133 -14.33 1.86 1.18
N TYR A 134 -13.99 0.69 1.70
CA TYR A 134 -13.17 0.52 2.89
C TYR A 134 -11.74 0.19 2.50
N ALA A 135 -10.79 1.03 2.87
CA ALA A 135 -9.41 0.96 2.42
C ALA A 135 -8.42 0.83 3.58
N ARG A 136 -7.24 0.26 3.28
CA ARG A 136 -6.09 0.31 4.18
C ARG A 136 -4.83 0.79 3.46
N GLN A 137 -4.12 1.73 4.08
CA GLN A 137 -2.73 1.98 3.72
C GLN A 137 -1.83 1.05 4.55
N CYS A 138 -1.06 0.22 3.85
CA CYS A 138 -0.20 -0.86 4.35
C CYS A 138 1.24 -0.39 4.57
N SER A 139 1.41 0.84 5.06
CA SER A 139 2.71 1.32 5.53
C SER A 139 3.06 0.67 6.87
N ALA A 140 4.29 0.89 7.37
CA ALA A 140 4.73 0.36 8.66
C ALA A 140 3.83 0.78 9.84
N ARG A 141 3.27 2.00 9.80
CA ARG A 141 2.28 2.48 10.80
C ARG A 141 0.85 2.07 10.43
N GLY A 142 0.56 2.12 9.14
CA GLY A 142 -0.72 1.81 8.55
C GLY A 142 -1.88 2.72 8.95
N GLY A 143 -3.01 2.54 8.28
CA GLY A 143 -4.26 3.21 8.64
C GLY A 143 -5.43 2.73 7.81
N ASN A 144 -6.59 2.59 8.47
CA ASN A 144 -7.84 2.22 7.81
C ASN A 144 -8.65 3.49 7.52
N LEU A 145 -9.26 3.53 6.34
CA LEU A 145 -10.01 4.67 5.86
C LEU A 145 -11.34 4.21 5.29
N TRP A 146 -12.40 4.95 5.60
CA TRP A 146 -13.70 4.82 4.96
C TRP A 146 -13.84 5.99 4.00
N VAL A 147 -14.11 5.68 2.73
CA VAL A 147 -14.14 6.69 1.67
C VAL A 147 -15.45 6.61 0.91
N ASP A 148 -16.19 7.72 0.89
CA ASP A 148 -17.41 7.89 0.08
C ASP A 148 -17.09 8.70 -1.17
N VAL A 149 -17.41 8.15 -2.34
CA VAL A 149 -17.31 8.81 -3.65
C VAL A 149 -18.70 9.26 -4.09
N LYS A 150 -18.90 10.58 -4.14
CA LYS A 150 -20.19 11.24 -4.43
C LYS A 150 -20.01 12.22 -5.58
N GLY A 151 -20.04 11.70 -6.82
CA GLY A 151 -19.85 12.51 -8.03
C GLY A 151 -18.48 13.18 -8.03
N SER A 152 -18.45 14.51 -7.95
CA SER A 152 -17.20 15.29 -7.92
C SER A 152 -16.57 15.45 -6.52
N ARG A 153 -17.18 14.87 -5.47
CA ARG A 153 -16.70 14.98 -4.09
C ARG A 153 -16.32 13.62 -3.52
N VAL A 154 -15.24 13.61 -2.75
CA VAL A 154 -14.81 12.47 -1.96
C VAL A 154 -14.79 12.86 -0.49
N THR A 155 -15.44 12.06 0.36
CA THR A 155 -15.37 12.20 1.82
C THR A 155 -14.49 11.10 2.36
N ILE A 156 -13.54 11.45 3.23
CA ILE A 156 -12.62 10.50 3.86
C ILE A 156 -12.86 10.56 5.36
N ALA A 157 -13.01 9.39 5.97
CA ALA A 157 -13.09 9.22 7.41
C ALA A 157 -12.05 8.20 7.89
N GLY A 158 -11.59 8.38 9.12
CA GLY A 158 -10.66 7.49 9.80
C GLY A 158 -10.79 7.67 11.31
N ARG A 159 -10.32 6.68 12.08
CA ARG A 159 -10.25 6.83 13.54
C ARG A 159 -9.02 7.66 13.90
N ALA A 160 -9.17 8.54 14.90
CA ALA A 160 -8.09 9.37 15.42
C ALA A 160 -7.85 9.05 16.90
N VAL A 161 -6.60 9.21 17.33
CA VAL A 161 -6.18 9.08 18.72
C VAL A 161 -5.29 10.27 19.07
N ILE A 162 -5.61 10.96 20.17
CA ILE A 162 -4.78 12.04 20.70
C ILE A 162 -3.53 11.42 21.29
N ASN A 163 -2.36 11.82 20.79
CA ASN A 163 -1.07 11.36 21.30
C ASN A 163 -0.46 12.35 22.31
N LEU A 164 -0.69 13.65 22.11
CA LEU A 164 -0.22 14.73 22.98
C LEU A 164 -1.33 15.77 23.10
N ASP A 165 -1.54 16.25 24.32
CA ASP A 165 -2.42 17.37 24.65
C ASP A 165 -1.66 18.36 25.53
N GLY A 166 -1.78 19.65 25.23
CA GLY A 166 -0.98 20.70 25.87
C GLY A 166 -1.18 22.09 25.27
N VAL A 167 -0.44 23.06 25.78
CA VAL A 167 -0.53 24.48 25.39
C VAL A 167 0.81 24.93 24.81
N PHE A 168 0.77 25.58 23.65
CA PHE A 168 1.92 26.30 23.09
C PHE A 168 1.83 27.78 23.48
N THR A 169 2.86 28.29 24.15
CA THR A 169 3.02 29.74 24.41
C THR A 169 3.88 30.34 23.31
N VAL A 170 3.36 31.41 22.70
CA VAL A 170 4.01 32.17 21.61
C VAL A 170 4.57 33.47 22.15
#